data_AF-A0A2Z6MXY6-F1
#
_entry.id   AF-A0A2Z6MXY6-F1
#
_cell.length_a   1.000
_cell.length_b   1.000
_cell.length_c   1.000
_cell.angle_alpha   90.00
_cell.angle_beta   90.00
_cell.angle_gamma   90.00
#
_symmetry.space_group_name_H-M   'P 1'
#
loop_
_entity.id
_entity.type
_entity.pdbx_description
1 polymer ?
#
loop_
_entity_poly.entity_id
_entity_poly.type
_entity_poly.pdbx_seq_one_letter_code
_entity_poly.pdbx_strand_id
1 'polypeptide(L)' 'MKLSCNGCRVLRKGCSQDCIIKPCLEWISSPESQGNATLFLAKFYGRTGLLNLLANATDQNPPATVVVAASVCCK' A
#
# COMPACT_ATOMS: atom_id res chain seq x y z
N MET A 1 14.48 4.51 15.88
CA MET A 1 13.79 5.26 14.81
C MET A 1 13.13 4.25 13.88
N LYS A 2 11.79 4.19 13.77
CA LYS A 2 11.17 3.31 12.77
C LYS A 2 11.32 3.97 11.40
N LEU A 3 11.96 3.27 10.47
CA LEU A 3 12.01 3.68 9.08
C LEU A 3 10.57 3.80 8.53
N SER A 4 10.28 4.89 7.82
CA SER A 4 9.04 5.03 7.05
C SER A 4 8.91 3.88 6.05
N CYS A 5 7.72 3.30 5.89
CA CYS A 5 7.52 2.26 4.88
C CYS A 5 7.69 2.84 3.46
N ASN A 6 8.02 1.98 2.50
CA ASN A 6 8.31 2.43 1.13
C ASN A 6 7.10 3.11 0.48
N GLY A 7 5.87 2.67 0.78
CA GLY A 7 4.68 3.33 0.28
C GLY A 7 4.46 4.73 0.86
N CYS A 8 4.68 4.93 2.16
CA CYS A 8 4.62 6.27 2.77
C CYS A 8 5.66 7.22 2.16
N ARG A 9 6.86 6.72 1.84
CA ARG A 9 7.89 7.51 1.14
C ARG A 9 7.42 7.96 -0.24
N VAL A 10 6.88 7.05 -1.05
CA VAL A 10 6.34 7.35 -2.38
C VAL A 10 5.22 8.38 -2.30
N LEU A 11 4.29 8.21 -1.36
CA LEU A 11 3.17 9.13 -1.17
C LEU A 11 3.54 10.44 -0.47
N ARG A 12 4.80 10.63 -0.04
CA ARG A 12 5.21 11.75 0.83
C ARG A 12 4.25 11.93 2.01
N LYS A 13 3.85 10.82 2.64
CA LYS A 13 2.93 10.75 3.79
C LYS A 13 3.73 10.39 5.05
N GLY A 14 3.42 11.04 6.18
CA GLY A 14 3.93 10.62 7.48
C GLY A 14 3.61 9.15 7.78
N CYS A 15 4.63 8.39 8.19
CA CYS A 15 4.48 6.99 8.61
C CYS A 15 4.41 6.94 10.14
N SER A 16 3.33 6.37 10.67
CA SER A 16 3.11 6.11 12.10
C SER A 16 3.26 4.61 12.40
N GLN A 17 3.09 4.23 13.68
CA GLN A 17 3.01 2.82 14.09
C GLN A 17 1.82 2.12 13.41
N ASP A 18 0.68 2.81 13.37
CA ASP A 18 -0.60 2.33 12.83
C ASP A 18 -0.72 2.61 11.33
N CYS A 19 0.38 2.51 10.59
CA CYS A 19 0.38 2.79 9.16
C CYS A 19 -0.34 1.68 8.39
N ILE A 20 -1.56 1.97 7.90
CA ILE A 20 -2.37 1.04 7.09
C ILE A 20 -1.69 0.56 5.80
N ILE A 21 -0.69 1.30 5.30
CA ILE A 21 0.06 0.94 4.08
C ILE A 21 1.08 -0.17 4.38
N LYS A 22 1.62 -0.19 5.60
CA LYS A 22 2.71 -1.09 5.98
C LYS A 22 2.37 -2.58 5.82
N PRO A 23 1.25 -3.11 6.35
CA PRO A 23 0.90 -4.53 6.17
C PRO A 23 0.68 -4.92 4.70
N CYS A 24 0.22 -3.99 3.86
CA CYS A 24 0.02 -4.22 2.43
C CYS A 24 1.33 -4.37 1.63
N LEU A 25 2.48 -4.04 2.23
CA LEU A 25 3.79 -4.13 1.59
C LEU A 25 4.63 -5.31 2.12
N GLU A 26 4.26 -5.91 3.24
CA GLU A 26 5.07 -6.96 3.91
C GLU A 26 5.26 -8.21 3.06
N TRP A 27 4.32 -8.52 2.17
CA TRP A 27 4.40 -9.67 1.25
C TRP A 27 5.28 -9.41 0.02
N ILE A 28 5.66 -8.16 -0.25
CA ILE A 28 6.51 -7.79 -1.39
C ILE A 28 7.96 -7.71 -0.89
N SER A 29 8.79 -8.67 -1.27
CA SER A 29 10.17 -8.77 -0.76
C SER A 29 11.08 -7.60 -1.17
N SER A 30 10.92 -7.08 -2.39
CA SER A 30 11.78 -6.01 -2.91
C SER A 30 11.29 -4.61 -2.50
N PRO A 31 12.13 -3.77 -1.87
CA PRO A 31 11.80 -2.38 -1.56
C PRO A 31 11.43 -1.55 -2.78
N GLU A 32 12.08 -1.82 -3.91
CA GLU A 32 11.81 -1.16 -5.19
C GLU A 32 10.43 -1.56 -5.72
N SER A 33 10.10 -2.86 -5.69
CA SER A 33 8.78 -3.35 -6.07
C SER A 33 7.67 -2.77 -5.19
N GLN A 34 7.90 -2.62 -3.87
CA GLN A 34 6.97 -1.93 -2.98
C GLN A 34 6.72 -0.48 -3.40
N GLY A 35 7.78 0.23 -3.80
CA GLY A 35 7.70 1.60 -4.28
C GLY A 35 6.94 1.72 -5.60
N ASN A 36 7.27 0.87 -6.58
CA ASN A 36 6.64 0.85 -7.90
C ASN A 36 5.15 0.47 -7.82
N ALA A 37 4.82 -0.54 -7.02
CA ALA A 37 3.44 -0.92 -6.70
C ALA A 37 2.64 0.26 -6.13
N THR A 38 3.20 0.94 -5.12
CA THR A 38 2.53 2.09 -4.52
C THR A 38 2.38 3.24 -5.52
N LEU A 39 3.40 3.51 -6.33
CA LEU A 39 3.38 4.56 -7.34
C LEU A 39 2.31 4.30 -8.40
N PHE A 40 2.21 3.05 -8.87
CA PHE A 40 1.21 2.62 -9.84
C PHE A 40 -0.21 2.81 -9.28
N LEU A 41 -0.48 2.28 -8.08
CA LEU A 41 -1.77 2.42 -7.42
C LEU A 41 -2.14 3.88 -7.15
N ALA A 42 -1.17 4.71 -6.75
CA ALA A 42 -1.39 6.13 -6.51
C ALA A 42 -1.70 6.90 -7.80
N LYS A 43 -1.09 6.53 -8.93
CA LYS A 43 -1.40 7.09 -10.24
C LYS A 43 -2.77 6.66 -10.75
N PHE A 44 -3.17 5.41 -10.52
CA PHE A 44 -4.42 4.85 -11.01
C PHE A 44 -5.64 5.34 -10.21
N TYR A 45 -5.60 5.25 -8.87
CA TYR A 45 -6.71 5.63 -7.99
C TYR A 45 -6.64 7.08 -7.50
N GLY A 46 -5.52 7.76 -7.69
CA GLY A 46 -5.21 8.99 -6.97
C GLY A 46 -4.90 8.74 -5.49
N ARG A 47 -4.39 9.75 -4.80
CA ARG A 47 -4.02 9.66 -3.38
C ARG A 47 -5.21 9.28 -2.49
N THR A 48 -6.33 9.99 -2.64
CA THR A 48 -7.52 9.77 -1.81
C THR A 48 -8.16 8.42 -2.09
N GLY A 49 -8.28 8.03 -3.37
CA GLY A 49 -8.82 6.74 -3.76
C GLY A 49 -7.98 5.58 -3.23
N LEU A 50 -6.65 5.68 -3.32
CA LEU A 50 -5.74 4.68 -2.74
C LEU A 50 -5.92 4.55 -1.22
N LEU A 51 -5.95 5.66 -0.48
CA LEU A 51 -6.09 5.59 0.97
C LEU A 51 -7.43 5.00 1.40
N ASN A 52 -8.51 5.33 0.68
CA ASN A 52 -9.84 4.75 0.92
C ASN A 52 -9.85 3.25 0.62
N LEU A 53 -9.22 2.83 -0.48
CA LEU A 53 -9.08 1.41 -0.83
C LEU A 53 -8.36 0.64 0.29
N LEU A 54 -7.24 1.18 0.78
CA LEU A 54 -6.45 0.54 1.84
C LEU A 54 -7.18 0.51 3.19
N ALA A 55 -7.92 1.57 3.54
CA ALA A 55 -8.71 1.60 4.77
C ALA A 55 -9.85 0.57 4.76
N ASN A 56 -10.56 0.43 3.63
CA ASN A 56 -11.60 -0.59 3.48
C ASN A 56 -11.02 -2.01 3.43
N ALA A 57 -9.77 -2.17 2.97
CA ALA A 57 -9.09 -3.46 2.93
C ALA A 57 -8.71 -3.98 4.33
N THR A 58 -8.51 -3.09 5.30
CA THR A 58 -8.19 -3.49 6.69
C THR A 58 -9.42 -3.91 7.50
N ASP A 59 -10.61 -3.44 7.13
CA ASP A 59 -11.88 -3.74 7.84
C ASP A 59 -12.59 -5.00 7.34
N GLN A 60 -12.32 -5.46 6.11
CA GLN A 60 -13.06 -6.55 5.46
C GLN A 60 -12.10 -7.67 5.04
N ASN A 61 -12.14 -8.77 5.79
CA ASN A 61 -11.69 -10.13 5.46
C ASN A 61 -10.40 -10.22 4.59
N PRO A 62 -9.25 -10.63 5.18
CA PRO A 62 -7.93 -10.58 4.53
C PRO A 62 -7.77 -11.31 3.18
N PRO A 63 -8.50 -12.39 2.82
CA PRO A 63 -8.19 -13.14 1.59
C PRO A 63 -8.81 -12.58 0.31
N ALA A 64 -9.70 -11.58 0.33
CA ALA A 64 -10.36 -11.09 -0.90
C ALA A 64 -9.79 -9.75 -1.41
N THR A 65 -9.38 -8.86 -0.50
CA THR A 65 -8.95 -7.49 -0.88
C THR A 65 -7.43 -7.36 -1.04
N VAL A 66 -6.63 -8.15 -0.31
CA VAL A 66 -5.18 -8.28 -0.59
C VAL A 66 -4.96 -8.75 -2.03
N VAL A 67 -5.87 -9.58 -2.55
CA VAL A 67 -5.85 -10.01 -3.95
C VAL A 67 -6.13 -8.86 -4.90
N VAL A 68 -6.88 -7.82 -4.54
CA VAL A 68 -7.11 -6.66 -5.42
C VAL A 68 -5.86 -5.77 -5.45
N ALA A 69 -5.22 -5.49 -4.31
CA ALA A 69 -3.95 -4.76 -4.29
C ALA A 69 -2.82 -5.53 -5.00
N ALA A 70 -2.77 -6.86 -4.82
CA ALA A 70 -1.82 -7.74 -5.50
C ALA A 70 -2.14 -7.92 -6.99
N SER A 71 -3.41 -8.07 -7.39
CA SER A 71 -3.82 -8.23 -8.79
C SER A 71 -3.61 -6.95 -9.60
N VAL A 72 -3.73 -5.78 -8.97
CA VAL A 72 -3.44 -4.49 -9.62
C VAL A 72 -1.91 -4.24 -9.71
N CYS A 73 -1.08 -4.85 -8.86
CA CYS A 73 0.39 -4.75 -8.95
C CYS A 73 1.07 -5.84 -9.79
N CYS A 74 0.38 -6.95 -10.11
CA CYS A 74 0.91 -8.09 -10.87
C CYS A 74 0.26 -8.26 -12.25
N LYS A 75 -0.17 -7.17 -12.89
CA LYS A 75 -0.36 -7.13 -14.34
C LYS A 75 0.62 -6.15 -14.97
#